data_AF-A0A136LHS0-F1
#
_entry.id   AF-A0A136LHS0-F1
#
_cell.length_a   1.000
_cell.length_b   1.000
_cell.length_c   1.000
_cell.angle_alpha   90.00
_cell.angle_beta   90.00
_cell.angle_gamma   90.00
#
_symmetry.space_group_name_H-M   'P 1'
#
loop_
_entity.id
_entity.type
_entity.pdbx_description
1 polymer ?
#
loop_
_entity_poly.entity_id
_entity_poly.type
_entity_poly.pdbx_seq_one_letter_code
_entity_poly.pdbx_strand_id
1 'polypeptide(L)'
;MRALKNISSRDTDLPMDTTALDPRYIELLAKQLPPSGAVLRLLDLEGKAGAGLLERRADIEIVENKGLPNMPENSVDAVLFSAMPDDSLLRHGLRALRPGGRLIGIDPQGGANRDTVDQLETAGFIRILVEPAEPAGVLLRGEKPHETDDTLTRIDVVARQETPRPDMRMFKGRNVYVLARQTPNKPAWALKPGERVRWHAVGVEEGGQIAALAFSSLPNAVAFMQRAVLAGAVRDVNKVAKYSREVAEQWPFMLVINPIFSEMESAIYGEIEVDPATAVTGEE
;
A
#
# COMPACT_ATOMS: atom_id res chain seq x y z
N MET A 1 -46.52 -48.33 41.29
CA MET A 1 -46.90 -47.11 40.55
C MET A 1 -45.74 -46.13 40.57
N ARG A 2 -44.95 -46.08 39.48
CA ARG A 2 -43.92 -45.06 39.22
C ARG A 2 -44.28 -44.44 37.88
N ALA A 3 -44.43 -43.13 37.83
CA ALA A 3 -44.46 -42.37 36.59
C ALA A 3 -43.69 -41.06 36.81
N LEU A 4 -42.57 -40.95 36.10
CA LEU A 4 -41.78 -39.74 35.94
C LEU A 4 -42.57 -38.73 35.08
N LYS A 5 -42.57 -37.45 35.48
CA LYS A 5 -42.92 -36.33 34.60
C LYS A 5 -41.69 -35.45 34.39
N ASN A 6 -41.28 -35.39 33.12
CA ASN A 6 -40.46 -34.32 32.54
C ASN A 6 -41.23 -33.00 32.48
N ILE A 7 -40.49 -31.88 32.45
CA ILE A 7 -40.64 -30.60 31.72
C ILE A 7 -39.72 -29.61 32.48
N SER A 8 -38.48 -29.42 32.02
CA SER A 8 -38.04 -28.39 31.06
C SER A 8 -38.14 -26.95 31.58
N SER A 9 -37.05 -26.46 32.15
CA SER A 9 -36.65 -25.05 32.10
C SER A 9 -35.26 -25.00 31.49
N ARG A 10 -35.21 -24.90 30.16
CA ARG A 10 -34.01 -24.46 29.45
C ARG A 10 -33.82 -22.99 29.78
N ASP A 11 -32.73 -22.69 30.49
CA ASP A 11 -32.09 -21.38 30.37
C ASP A 11 -31.73 -21.22 28.89
N THR A 12 -32.48 -20.35 28.22
CA THR A 12 -32.12 -19.86 26.90
C THR A 12 -31.03 -18.83 27.09
N ASP A 13 -29.79 -19.31 27.14
CA ASP A 13 -28.64 -18.51 26.74
C ASP A 13 -28.87 -18.08 25.29
N LEU A 14 -29.22 -16.80 25.13
CA LEU A 14 -29.28 -16.12 23.85
C LEU A 14 -27.87 -16.13 23.24
N PRO A 15 -27.72 -16.48 21.95
CA PRO A 15 -26.40 -16.54 21.33
C PRO A 15 -25.75 -15.15 21.29
N MET A 16 -24.51 -15.06 21.75
CA MET A 16 -23.67 -13.88 21.60
C MET A 16 -23.47 -13.53 20.11
N ASP A 17 -23.54 -12.25 19.82
CA ASP A 17 -23.38 -11.62 18.50
C ASP A 17 -22.03 -12.00 17.84
N THR A 18 -22.07 -12.66 16.68
CA THR A 18 -20.93 -13.25 15.95
C THR A 18 -20.39 -12.38 14.80
N THR A 19 -20.51 -11.06 14.85
CA THR A 19 -20.43 -10.20 13.65
C THR A 19 -19.09 -9.51 13.35
N ALA A 20 -18.15 -9.37 14.30
CA ALA A 20 -16.88 -8.64 14.07
C ALA A 20 -15.64 -9.51 14.26
N LEU A 21 -14.60 -9.28 13.43
CA LEU A 21 -13.29 -9.93 13.57
C LEU A 21 -12.56 -9.40 14.83
N ASP A 22 -11.76 -10.24 15.50
CA ASP A 22 -10.95 -9.83 16.67
C ASP A 22 -10.12 -8.58 16.33
N PRO A 23 -10.12 -7.53 17.17
CA PRO A 23 -9.35 -6.31 16.93
C PRO A 23 -7.86 -6.52 16.66
N ARG A 24 -7.25 -7.59 17.18
CA ARG A 24 -5.85 -7.96 16.91
C ARG A 24 -5.65 -8.40 15.47
N TYR A 25 -6.62 -9.14 14.91
CA TYR A 25 -6.60 -9.50 13.50
C TYR A 25 -6.82 -8.29 12.60
N ILE A 26 -7.66 -7.33 13.01
CA ILE A 26 -7.80 -6.05 12.30
C ILE A 26 -6.45 -5.29 12.27
N GLU A 27 -5.73 -5.25 13.38
CA GLU A 27 -4.41 -4.63 13.43
C GLU A 27 -3.41 -5.36 12.52
N LEU A 28 -3.42 -6.70 12.52
CA LEU A 28 -2.56 -7.48 11.64
C LEU A 28 -2.89 -7.22 10.17
N LEU A 29 -4.17 -7.25 9.77
CA LEU A 29 -4.62 -6.91 8.42
C LEU A 29 -4.17 -5.50 8.01
N ALA A 30 -4.30 -4.52 8.90
CA ALA A 30 -3.92 -3.13 8.63
C ALA A 30 -2.43 -2.97 8.27
N LYS A 31 -1.56 -3.79 8.89
CA LYS A 31 -0.11 -3.82 8.61
C LYS A 31 0.24 -4.45 7.27
N GLN A 32 -0.61 -5.34 6.74
CA GLN A 32 -0.36 -6.01 5.46
C GLN A 32 -0.84 -5.20 4.25
N LEU A 33 -1.76 -4.28 4.48
CA LEU A 33 -2.25 -3.38 3.45
C LEU A 33 -1.09 -2.53 2.89
N PRO A 34 -1.04 -2.31 1.58
CA PRO A 34 0.03 -1.53 0.97
C PRO A 34 0.12 -0.12 1.57
N PRO A 35 1.33 0.46 1.70
CA PRO A 35 1.46 1.89 1.92
C PRO A 35 0.92 2.61 0.69
N SER A 36 0.10 3.64 0.87
CA SER A 36 -0.54 4.31 -0.26
C SER A 36 -0.38 5.83 -0.20
N GLY A 37 -0.14 6.41 -1.37
CA GLY A 37 -0.20 7.85 -1.63
C GLY A 37 -1.62 8.35 -1.93
N ALA A 38 -2.57 7.43 -2.14
CA ALA A 38 -3.96 7.65 -2.49
C ALA A 38 -4.91 6.78 -1.65
N VAL A 39 -6.22 6.99 -1.77
CA VAL A 39 -7.24 6.18 -1.09
C VAL A 39 -7.23 4.76 -1.64
N LEU A 40 -7.07 3.76 -0.76
CA LEU A 40 -7.09 2.33 -1.09
C LEU A 40 -8.51 1.80 -1.13
N ARG A 41 -8.88 1.16 -2.23
CA ARG A 41 -10.18 0.50 -2.42
C ARG A 41 -10.06 -0.96 -2.05
N LEU A 42 -10.74 -1.36 -0.98
CA LEU A 42 -10.68 -2.71 -0.43
C LEU A 42 -12.01 -3.42 -0.60
N LEU A 43 -11.99 -4.65 -1.10
CA LEU A 43 -13.16 -5.52 -1.11
C LEU A 43 -13.09 -6.46 0.10
N ASP A 44 -14.00 -6.31 1.06
CA ASP A 44 -14.14 -7.22 2.19
C ASP A 44 -15.18 -8.29 1.85
N LEU A 45 -14.74 -9.54 1.68
CA LEU A 45 -15.61 -10.62 1.17
C LEU A 45 -16.74 -10.96 2.12
N GLU A 46 -16.47 -11.04 3.42
CA GLU A 46 -17.46 -11.37 4.44
C GLU A 46 -17.96 -10.14 5.22
N GLY A 47 -17.41 -8.95 4.97
CA GLY A 47 -17.81 -7.71 5.63
C GLY A 47 -17.39 -7.61 7.10
N LYS A 48 -16.40 -8.39 7.53
CA LYS A 48 -16.00 -8.52 8.94
C LYS A 48 -14.81 -7.65 9.34
N ALA A 49 -14.04 -7.16 8.38
CA ALA A 49 -12.82 -6.40 8.61
C ALA A 49 -12.98 -4.90 8.36
N GLY A 50 -13.85 -4.52 7.42
CA GLY A 50 -13.93 -3.17 6.87
C GLY A 50 -14.16 -2.08 7.91
N ALA A 51 -15.13 -2.28 8.83
CA ALA A 51 -15.43 -1.31 9.87
C ALA A 51 -14.22 -1.03 10.79
N GLY A 52 -13.55 -2.09 11.27
CA GLY A 52 -12.38 -1.96 12.14
C GLY A 52 -11.16 -1.35 11.41
N LEU A 53 -11.03 -1.58 10.11
CA LEU A 53 -9.97 -0.98 9.29
C LEU A 53 -10.17 0.51 9.08
N LEU A 54 -11.42 0.95 8.84
CA LEU A 54 -11.76 2.37 8.67
C LEU A 54 -11.44 3.20 9.93
N GLU A 55 -11.57 2.61 11.12
CA GLU A 55 -11.16 3.25 12.37
C GLU A 55 -9.64 3.48 12.48
N ARG A 56 -8.83 2.65 11.80
CA ARG A 56 -7.35 2.66 11.89
C ARG A 56 -6.68 3.39 10.74
N ARG A 57 -7.35 3.45 9.59
CA ARG A 57 -6.78 3.99 8.34
C ARG A 57 -7.82 4.81 7.61
N ALA A 58 -7.63 6.14 7.65
CA ALA A 58 -8.47 7.11 6.94
C ALA A 58 -8.24 7.11 5.42
N ASP A 59 -7.20 6.43 4.93
CA ASP A 59 -6.85 6.30 3.52
C ASP A 59 -7.46 5.05 2.87
N ILE A 60 -8.55 4.52 3.41
CA ILE A 60 -9.24 3.32 2.91
C ILE A 60 -10.69 3.65 2.55
N GLU A 61 -11.16 3.05 1.46
CA GLU A 61 -12.56 2.92 1.07
C GLU A 61 -12.92 1.44 1.02
N ILE A 62 -13.97 1.05 1.73
CA ILE A 62 -14.52 -0.31 1.64
C ILE A 62 -15.53 -0.35 0.48
N VAL A 63 -15.24 -1.17 -0.51
CA VAL A 63 -16.11 -1.39 -1.67
C VAL A 63 -17.15 -2.42 -1.30
N GLU A 64 -18.42 -2.05 -1.48
CA GLU A 64 -19.55 -2.94 -1.25
C GLU A 64 -19.46 -4.19 -2.14
N ASN A 65 -19.56 -5.37 -1.52
CA ASN A 65 -19.60 -6.64 -2.23
C ASN A 65 -20.98 -6.82 -2.90
N LYS A 66 -21.14 -6.27 -4.11
CA LYS A 66 -22.35 -6.41 -4.95
C LYS A 66 -22.48 -7.78 -5.63
N GLY A 67 -21.79 -8.78 -5.09
CA GLY A 67 -21.56 -10.07 -5.73
C GLY A 67 -20.31 -10.04 -6.59
N LEU A 68 -19.29 -10.78 -6.14
CA LEU A 68 -18.00 -10.96 -6.81
C LEU A 68 -18.07 -11.19 -8.33
N PRO A 69 -19.00 -12.01 -8.88
CA PRO A 69 -19.12 -12.18 -10.33
C PRO A 69 -19.46 -10.91 -11.12
N ASN A 70 -20.05 -9.90 -10.47
CA ASN A 70 -20.43 -8.62 -11.09
C ASN A 70 -19.43 -7.49 -10.82
N MET A 71 -18.38 -7.75 -10.04
CA MET A 71 -17.35 -6.77 -9.76
C MET A 71 -16.57 -6.44 -11.04
N PRO A 72 -16.37 -5.15 -11.37
CA PRO A 72 -15.52 -4.76 -12.49
C PRO A 72 -14.10 -5.29 -12.30
N GLU A 73 -13.46 -5.66 -13.40
CA GLU A 73 -12.06 -6.11 -13.37
C GLU A 73 -11.13 -4.98 -12.95
N ASN A 74 -10.03 -5.31 -12.28
CA ASN A 74 -8.98 -4.36 -11.90
C ASN A 74 -9.49 -3.13 -11.13
N SER A 75 -10.51 -3.30 -10.29
CA SER A 75 -11.25 -2.22 -9.63
C SER A 75 -10.89 -2.00 -8.17
N VAL A 76 -10.18 -2.94 -7.55
CA VAL A 76 -9.79 -2.89 -6.13
C VAL A 76 -8.29 -3.12 -5.94
N ASP A 77 -7.75 -2.51 -4.87
CA ASP A 77 -6.34 -2.57 -4.51
C ASP A 77 -6.00 -3.77 -3.64
N ALA A 78 -6.96 -4.18 -2.80
CA ALA A 78 -6.86 -5.41 -2.03
C ALA A 78 -8.23 -6.11 -1.89
N VAL A 79 -8.17 -7.43 -1.74
CA VAL A 79 -9.31 -8.27 -1.37
C VAL A 79 -9.02 -8.88 -0.01
N LEU A 80 -9.95 -8.71 0.91
CA LEU A 80 -9.87 -9.17 2.29
C LEU A 80 -10.77 -10.37 2.51
N PHE A 81 -10.29 -11.34 3.28
CA PHE A 81 -11.08 -12.49 3.69
C PHE A 81 -10.80 -12.89 5.14
N SER A 82 -11.79 -13.50 5.78
CA SER A 82 -11.75 -13.94 7.18
C SER A 82 -11.92 -15.44 7.38
N ALA A 83 -12.09 -16.17 6.27
CA ALA A 83 -12.00 -17.62 6.15
C ALA A 83 -11.54 -17.97 4.73
N MET A 84 -10.82 -19.08 4.53
CA MET A 84 -10.29 -19.43 3.21
C MET A 84 -11.41 -19.50 2.15
N PRO A 85 -11.38 -18.65 1.10
CA PRO A 85 -12.42 -18.67 0.07
C PRO A 85 -12.33 -19.91 -0.81
N ASP A 86 -13.46 -20.32 -1.40
CA ASP A 86 -13.46 -21.35 -2.43
C ASP A 86 -12.81 -20.86 -3.74
N ASP A 87 -12.51 -21.78 -4.65
CA ASP A 87 -11.86 -21.48 -5.93
C ASP A 87 -12.64 -20.50 -6.80
N SER A 88 -13.97 -20.45 -6.68
CA SER A 88 -14.81 -19.50 -7.41
C SER A 88 -14.58 -18.09 -6.89
N LEU A 89 -14.65 -17.92 -5.57
CA LEU A 89 -14.41 -16.64 -4.90
C LEU A 89 -12.98 -16.16 -5.11
N LEU A 90 -11.98 -17.06 -5.05
CA LEU A 90 -10.58 -16.73 -5.34
C LEU A 90 -10.41 -16.21 -6.78
N ARG A 91 -10.98 -16.88 -7.78
CA ARG A 91 -10.92 -16.43 -9.18
C ARG A 91 -11.59 -15.08 -9.40
N HIS A 92 -12.77 -14.87 -8.81
CA HIS A 92 -13.44 -13.57 -8.92
C HIS A 92 -12.69 -12.46 -8.17
N GLY A 93 -12.11 -12.78 -7.01
CA GLY A 93 -11.25 -11.87 -6.26
C GLY A 93 -10.01 -11.48 -7.07
N LEU A 94 -9.33 -12.45 -7.68
CA LEU A 94 -8.19 -12.21 -8.58
C LEU A 94 -8.58 -11.33 -9.78
N ARG A 95 -9.75 -11.55 -10.38
CA ARG A 95 -10.25 -10.72 -11.48
C ARG A 95 -10.49 -9.27 -11.05
N ALA A 96 -11.09 -9.08 -9.87
CA ALA A 96 -11.38 -7.75 -9.32
C ALA A 96 -10.12 -6.98 -8.90
N LEU A 97 -9.08 -7.66 -8.43
CA LEU A 97 -7.81 -7.04 -8.07
C LEU A 97 -7.16 -6.36 -9.27
N ARG A 98 -6.60 -5.17 -9.08
CA ARG A 98 -5.68 -4.57 -10.06
C ARG A 98 -4.37 -5.37 -10.15
N PRO A 99 -3.60 -5.27 -11.25
CA PRO A 99 -2.27 -5.88 -11.33
C PRO A 99 -1.38 -5.43 -10.16
N GLY A 100 -0.74 -6.37 -9.46
CA GLY A 100 0.02 -6.11 -8.22
C GLY A 100 -0.84 -5.85 -6.97
N GLY A 101 -2.16 -5.90 -7.09
CA GLY A 101 -3.10 -5.87 -5.96
C GLY A 101 -2.96 -7.12 -5.10
N ARG A 102 -3.36 -7.01 -3.83
CA ARG A 102 -3.10 -8.05 -2.82
C ARG A 102 -4.38 -8.73 -2.36
N LEU A 103 -4.39 -10.05 -2.37
CA LEU A 103 -5.29 -10.85 -1.54
C LEU A 103 -4.65 -10.96 -0.15
N ILE A 104 -5.41 -10.62 0.90
CA ILE A 104 -4.93 -10.66 2.29
C ILE A 104 -6.05 -11.26 3.15
N GLY A 105 -5.76 -12.26 3.95
CA GLY A 105 -6.78 -12.81 4.83
C GLY A 105 -6.22 -13.41 6.09
N ILE A 106 -7.07 -13.47 7.10
CA ILE A 106 -6.80 -14.20 8.33
C ILE A 106 -7.85 -15.27 8.46
N ASP A 107 -7.42 -16.51 8.59
CA ASP A 107 -8.30 -17.62 8.93
C ASP A 107 -7.98 -18.06 10.37
N PRO A 108 -8.80 -17.66 11.37
CA PRO A 108 -8.58 -18.01 12.77
C PRO A 108 -8.67 -19.52 13.06
N GLN A 109 -9.27 -20.30 12.15
CA GLN A 109 -9.43 -21.75 12.28
C GLN A 109 -8.47 -22.52 11.36
N GLY A 110 -7.78 -21.82 10.45
CA GLY A 110 -6.86 -22.40 9.49
C GLY A 110 -5.50 -22.75 10.10
N GLY A 111 -4.74 -23.57 9.37
CA GLY A 111 -3.35 -23.87 9.68
C GLY A 111 -2.43 -23.45 8.53
N ALA A 112 -1.20 -23.07 8.86
CA ALA A 112 -0.17 -22.85 7.86
C ALA A 112 0.25 -24.19 7.23
N ASN A 113 -0.34 -24.53 6.10
CA ASN A 113 -0.08 -25.78 5.38
C ASN A 113 0.18 -25.52 3.89
N ARG A 114 0.71 -26.54 3.21
CA ARG A 114 1.07 -26.46 1.79
C ARG A 114 -0.16 -26.46 0.88
N ASP A 115 -1.22 -27.16 1.25
CA ASP A 115 -2.45 -27.25 0.47
C ASP A 115 -3.04 -25.86 0.20
N THR A 116 -2.97 -24.95 1.18
CA THR A 116 -3.43 -23.58 1.00
C THR A 116 -2.55 -22.78 0.04
N VAL A 117 -1.23 -23.02 0.02
CA VAL A 117 -0.33 -22.41 -0.96
C VAL A 117 -0.70 -22.91 -2.37
N ASP A 118 -0.84 -24.22 -2.53
CA ASP A 118 -1.17 -24.85 -3.80
C ASP A 118 -2.54 -24.36 -4.33
N GLN A 119 -3.51 -24.14 -3.44
CA GLN A 119 -4.82 -23.58 -3.80
C GLN A 119 -4.69 -22.14 -4.33
N LEU A 120 -3.91 -21.28 -3.66
CA LEU A 120 -3.68 -19.90 -4.09
C LEU A 120 -2.90 -19.83 -5.41
N GLU A 121 -1.89 -20.68 -5.59
CA GLU A 121 -1.14 -20.80 -6.85
C GLU A 121 -2.05 -21.24 -8.00
N THR A 122 -2.88 -22.26 -7.76
CA THR A 122 -3.86 -22.77 -8.74
C THR A 122 -4.88 -21.70 -9.12
N ALA A 123 -5.27 -20.85 -8.16
CA ALA A 123 -6.17 -19.73 -8.41
C ALA A 123 -5.49 -18.59 -9.21
N GLY A 124 -4.16 -18.61 -9.36
CA GLY A 124 -3.39 -17.65 -10.17
C GLY A 124 -2.68 -16.55 -9.37
N PHE A 125 -2.61 -16.65 -8.04
CA PHE A 125 -1.84 -15.73 -7.22
C PHE A 125 -0.34 -16.07 -7.26
N ILE A 126 0.48 -15.03 -7.09
CA ILE A 126 1.94 -15.16 -6.95
C ILE A 126 2.41 -14.55 -5.63
N ARG A 127 3.69 -14.75 -5.27
CA ARG A 127 4.31 -14.20 -4.05
C ARG A 127 3.48 -14.50 -2.80
N ILE A 128 3.11 -15.77 -2.67
CA ILE A 128 2.25 -16.24 -1.61
C ILE A 128 3.02 -16.31 -0.29
N LEU A 129 2.39 -15.81 0.77
CA LEU A 129 2.87 -15.95 2.14
C LEU A 129 1.76 -16.60 2.96
N VAL A 130 2.11 -17.63 3.71
CA VAL A 130 1.23 -18.31 4.65
C VAL A 130 2.02 -18.45 5.95
N GLU A 131 1.61 -17.71 6.97
CA GLU A 131 2.31 -17.69 8.27
C GLU A 131 1.33 -17.82 9.43
N PRO A 132 1.72 -18.42 10.57
CA PRO A 132 0.89 -18.44 11.76
C PRO A 132 0.47 -17.03 12.19
N ALA A 133 -0.79 -16.87 12.58
CA ALA A 133 -1.32 -15.61 13.12
C ALA A 133 -1.55 -15.73 14.63
N GLU A 134 -1.33 -14.62 15.34
CA GLU A 134 -1.66 -14.48 16.76
C GLU A 134 -3.01 -13.77 16.91
N PRO A 135 -3.90 -14.19 17.84
CA PRO A 135 -3.73 -15.23 18.86
C PRO A 135 -3.85 -16.69 18.36
N ALA A 136 -4.40 -16.92 17.16
CA ALA A 136 -4.54 -18.24 16.57
C ALA A 136 -4.75 -18.16 15.05
N GLY A 137 -4.59 -19.28 14.37
CA GLY A 137 -4.89 -19.42 12.96
C GLY A 137 -3.72 -19.04 12.05
N VAL A 138 -4.04 -18.50 10.88
CA VAL A 138 -3.08 -18.25 9.82
C VAL A 138 -3.35 -16.91 9.12
N LEU A 139 -2.27 -16.18 8.82
CA LEU A 139 -2.27 -15.03 7.93
C LEU A 139 -1.86 -15.49 6.53
N LEU A 140 -2.64 -15.08 5.55
CA LEU A 140 -2.44 -15.42 4.15
C LEU A 140 -2.31 -14.17 3.32
N ARG A 141 -1.38 -14.22 2.36
CA ARG A 141 -1.21 -13.19 1.35
C ARG A 141 -0.95 -13.80 -0.01
N GLY A 142 -1.48 -13.17 -1.04
CA GLY A 142 -1.17 -13.43 -2.45
C GLY A 142 -1.20 -12.13 -3.24
N GLU A 143 -0.45 -12.06 -4.33
CA GLU A 143 -0.40 -10.91 -5.23
C GLU A 143 -0.97 -11.31 -6.59
N LYS A 144 -1.80 -10.44 -7.20
CA LYS A 144 -2.19 -10.61 -8.60
C LYS A 144 -0.97 -10.37 -9.49
N PRO A 145 -0.62 -11.29 -10.41
CA PRO A 145 0.45 -11.07 -11.37
C PRO A 145 0.30 -9.76 -12.12
N HIS A 146 1.42 -9.16 -12.50
CA HIS A 146 1.39 -8.10 -13.49
C HIS A 146 1.26 -8.70 -14.89
N GLU A 147 0.50 -8.05 -15.77
CA GLU A 147 0.30 -8.50 -17.16
C GLU A 147 1.56 -8.28 -18.04
N THR A 148 2.58 -7.61 -17.52
CA THR A 148 3.84 -7.34 -18.24
C THR A 148 5.06 -7.73 -17.40
N ASP A 149 6.00 -8.45 -18.02
CA ASP A 149 7.29 -8.83 -17.43
C ASP A 149 8.28 -7.64 -17.36
N ASP A 150 7.97 -6.51 -17.98
CA ASP A 150 8.81 -5.32 -17.98
C ASP A 150 8.58 -4.47 -16.72
N THR A 151 9.61 -4.40 -15.88
CA THR A 151 9.61 -3.64 -14.62
C THR A 151 9.31 -2.15 -14.85
N LEU A 152 9.70 -1.59 -16.00
CA LEU A 152 9.41 -0.19 -16.35
C LEU A 152 7.91 0.00 -16.60
N THR A 153 7.30 -0.91 -17.36
CA THR A 153 5.87 -0.87 -17.65
C THR A 153 5.02 -1.10 -16.39
N ARG A 154 5.48 -1.95 -15.46
CA ARG A 154 4.81 -2.19 -14.17
C ARG A 154 4.72 -0.94 -13.30
N ILE A 155 5.83 -0.21 -13.20
CA ILE A 155 5.91 1.03 -12.43
C ILE A 155 5.03 2.11 -13.08
N ASP A 156 4.99 2.15 -14.41
CA ASP A 156 4.16 3.07 -15.17
C ASP A 156 2.65 2.87 -14.99
N VAL A 157 2.17 1.63 -14.93
CA VAL A 157 0.73 1.37 -14.73
C VAL A 157 0.26 1.85 -13.36
N VAL A 158 1.08 1.69 -12.32
CA VAL A 158 0.79 2.19 -10.97
C VAL A 158 0.88 3.72 -10.92
N ALA A 159 1.85 4.32 -11.60
CA ALA A 159 2.05 5.77 -11.59
C ALA A 159 1.04 6.56 -12.44
N ARG A 160 0.56 6.01 -13.55
CA ARG A 160 -0.36 6.69 -14.48
C ARG A 160 -1.78 6.92 -13.96
N GLN A 161 -2.18 6.26 -12.86
CA GLN A 161 -3.53 6.42 -12.30
C GLN A 161 -3.71 7.71 -11.49
N GLU A 162 -2.62 8.39 -11.12
CA GLU A 162 -2.68 9.62 -10.36
C GLU A 162 -2.50 10.85 -11.27
N THR A 163 -3.54 11.68 -11.36
CA THR A 163 -3.46 12.97 -12.04
C THR A 163 -2.38 13.83 -11.36
N PRO A 164 -1.48 14.47 -12.12
CA PRO A 164 -0.53 15.43 -11.58
C PRO A 164 -1.26 16.47 -10.73
N ARG A 165 -0.71 16.77 -9.55
CA ARG A 165 -1.27 17.79 -8.67
C ARG A 165 -0.26 18.91 -8.56
N PRO A 166 -0.62 20.13 -8.95
CA PRO A 166 0.32 21.25 -8.87
C PRO A 166 0.55 21.73 -7.43
N ASP A 167 -0.16 21.18 -6.43
CA ASP A 167 -0.17 21.75 -5.08
C ASP A 167 -0.38 20.70 -3.97
N MET A 168 0.40 20.84 -2.89
CA MET A 168 0.26 20.11 -1.63
C MET A 168 -1.14 20.23 -1.00
N ARG A 169 -1.84 21.35 -1.19
CA ARG A 169 -3.23 21.53 -0.71
C ARG A 169 -4.20 20.51 -1.30
N MET A 170 -3.92 20.02 -2.51
CA MET A 170 -4.71 18.99 -3.17
C MET A 170 -4.22 17.59 -2.83
N PHE A 171 -3.04 17.43 -2.24
CA PHE A 171 -2.49 16.14 -1.84
C PHE A 171 -3.22 15.58 -0.61
N LYS A 172 -3.60 14.31 -0.66
CA LYS A 172 -4.34 13.62 0.42
C LYS A 172 -3.51 12.55 1.14
N GLY A 173 -2.31 12.24 0.65
CA GLY A 173 -1.46 11.23 1.26
C GLY A 173 -0.80 11.73 2.56
N ARG A 174 -0.36 10.78 3.39
CA ARG A 174 0.32 11.06 4.66
C ARG A 174 1.80 11.35 4.50
N ASN A 175 2.40 10.89 3.42
CA ASN A 175 3.82 11.02 3.16
C ASN A 175 4.06 11.50 1.74
N VAL A 176 5.10 12.29 1.55
CA VAL A 176 5.65 12.59 0.23
C VAL A 176 7.04 11.97 0.09
N TYR A 177 7.35 11.59 -1.14
CA TYR A 177 8.64 11.04 -1.52
C TYR A 177 9.35 12.07 -2.39
N VAL A 178 10.65 12.30 -2.15
CA VAL A 178 11.48 13.15 -3.01
C VAL A 178 12.69 12.35 -3.50
N LEU A 179 13.08 12.59 -4.75
CA LEU A 179 14.33 12.07 -5.29
C LEU A 179 15.45 12.98 -4.81
N ALA A 180 16.47 12.43 -4.16
CA ALA A 180 17.55 13.23 -3.59
C ALA A 180 18.93 12.69 -3.93
N ARG A 181 19.88 13.63 -4.05
CA ARG A 181 21.31 13.35 -4.01
C ARG A 181 21.79 13.46 -2.58
N GLN A 182 22.28 12.35 -2.06
CA GLN A 182 22.99 12.29 -0.79
C GLN A 182 24.49 12.53 -0.99
N THR A 183 25.05 13.42 -0.18
CA THR A 183 26.50 13.64 -0.04
C THR A 183 26.92 13.52 1.43
N PRO A 184 27.86 12.63 1.79
CA PRO A 184 28.52 11.65 0.92
C PRO A 184 27.56 10.51 0.51
N ASN A 185 27.76 9.95 -0.68
CA ASN A 185 27.00 8.79 -1.15
C ASN A 185 27.45 7.52 -0.41
N LYS A 186 26.98 7.36 0.82
CA LYS A 186 27.30 6.25 1.72
C LYS A 186 26.05 5.78 2.46
N PRO A 187 25.80 4.47 2.55
CA PRO A 187 24.75 3.97 3.42
C PRO A 187 25.08 4.28 4.89
N ALA A 188 24.06 4.29 5.75
CA ALA A 188 24.19 4.72 7.15
C ALA A 188 25.29 3.96 7.92
N TRP A 189 25.44 2.67 7.66
CA TRP A 189 26.45 1.81 8.30
C TRP A 189 27.90 2.10 7.84
N ALA A 190 28.08 2.79 6.71
CA ALA A 190 29.40 3.15 6.18
C ALA A 190 29.82 4.58 6.53
N LEU A 191 28.95 5.35 7.20
CA LEU A 191 29.25 6.70 7.67
C LEU A 191 30.21 6.63 8.87
N LYS A 192 31.24 7.48 8.86
CA LYS A 192 32.13 7.62 10.01
C LYS A 192 31.44 8.46 11.10
N PRO A 193 31.79 8.24 12.38
CA PRO A 193 31.33 9.12 13.46
C PRO A 193 31.65 10.59 13.15
N GLY A 194 30.65 11.46 13.22
CA GLY A 194 30.77 12.90 12.90
C GLY A 194 30.70 13.27 11.42
N GLU A 195 30.58 12.30 10.51
CA GLU A 195 30.41 12.56 9.08
C GLU A 195 29.01 13.13 8.81
N ARG A 196 28.94 14.37 8.33
CA ARG A 196 27.66 15.06 8.06
C ARG A 196 27.11 14.67 6.69
N VAL A 197 25.85 14.24 6.68
CA VAL A 197 25.09 13.95 5.46
C VAL A 197 24.29 15.17 5.06
N ARG A 198 24.31 15.51 3.77
CA ARG A 198 23.43 16.51 3.15
C ARG A 198 22.62 15.87 2.04
N TRP A 199 21.33 16.20 1.96
CA TRP A 199 20.45 15.78 0.88
C TRP A 199 20.03 16.99 0.08
N HIS A 200 20.10 16.87 -1.25
CA HIS A 200 19.52 17.84 -2.15
C HIS A 200 18.45 17.14 -2.99
N ALA A 201 17.19 17.55 -2.83
CA ALA A 201 16.08 17.07 -3.60
C ALA A 201 16.14 17.63 -5.03
N VAL A 202 15.76 16.80 -6.00
CA VAL A 202 15.60 17.21 -7.40
C VAL A 202 14.40 18.14 -7.50
N GLY A 203 14.58 19.25 -8.22
CA GLY A 203 13.53 20.22 -8.52
C GLY A 203 13.56 20.68 -9.96
N VAL A 204 12.58 21.49 -10.33
CA VAL A 204 12.48 22.18 -11.62
C VAL A 204 12.27 23.67 -11.39
N GLU A 205 12.76 24.50 -12.30
CA GLU A 205 12.53 25.94 -12.25
C GLU A 205 11.07 26.26 -12.59
N GLU A 206 10.37 26.89 -11.64
CA GLU A 206 9.04 27.49 -11.84
C GLU A 206 9.04 28.93 -11.33
N GLY A 207 8.66 29.87 -12.20
CA GLY A 207 8.56 31.29 -11.81
C GLY A 207 9.87 31.91 -11.31
N GLY A 208 11.03 31.41 -11.77
CA GLY A 208 12.35 31.87 -11.34
C GLY A 208 12.83 31.33 -9.99
N GLN A 209 12.11 30.36 -9.41
CA GLN A 209 12.53 29.62 -8.23
C GLN A 209 12.54 28.12 -8.53
N ILE A 210 13.38 27.35 -7.84
CA ILE A 210 13.31 25.89 -7.96
C ILE A 210 12.15 25.40 -7.07
N ALA A 211 11.23 24.64 -7.66
CA ALA A 211 10.21 23.86 -6.98
C ALA A 211 10.67 22.41 -6.88
N ALA A 212 10.58 21.79 -5.69
CA ALA A 212 11.00 20.40 -5.51
C ALA A 212 9.99 19.45 -6.16
N LEU A 213 10.49 18.42 -6.83
CA LEU A 213 9.67 17.33 -7.33
C LEU A 213 9.35 16.38 -6.19
N ALA A 214 8.06 16.17 -5.95
CA ALA A 214 7.58 15.30 -4.90
C ALA A 214 6.55 14.30 -5.47
N PHE A 215 6.47 13.15 -4.83
CA PHE A 215 5.69 12.02 -5.29
C PHE A 215 4.83 11.49 -4.15
N SER A 216 3.62 11.06 -4.47
CA SER A 216 2.70 10.47 -3.49
C SER A 216 3.16 9.10 -2.97
N SER A 217 3.98 8.41 -3.76
CA SER A 217 4.37 7.03 -3.53
C SER A 217 5.78 6.76 -4.07
N LEU A 218 6.44 5.75 -3.50
CA LEU A 218 7.73 5.28 -3.99
C LEU A 218 7.66 4.83 -5.47
N PRO A 219 6.64 4.05 -5.93
CA PRO A 219 6.49 3.72 -7.35
C PRO A 219 6.50 4.94 -8.26
N ASN A 220 5.77 6.02 -7.91
CA ASN A 220 5.73 7.24 -8.74
C ASN A 220 7.11 7.92 -8.82
N ALA A 221 7.81 7.99 -7.69
CA ALA A 221 9.17 8.53 -7.64
C ALA A 221 10.11 7.73 -8.54
N VAL A 222 10.06 6.39 -8.47
CA VAL A 222 10.90 5.51 -9.29
C VAL A 222 10.54 5.60 -10.77
N ALA A 223 9.24 5.69 -11.11
CA ALA A 223 8.75 5.85 -12.50
C ALA A 223 9.38 7.07 -13.16
N PHE A 224 9.30 8.21 -12.46
CA PHE A 224 9.87 9.46 -12.92
C PHE A 224 11.40 9.37 -12.99
N MET A 225 12.04 8.89 -11.92
CA MET A 225 13.49 8.78 -11.81
C MET A 225 14.10 7.99 -12.96
N GLN A 226 13.55 6.82 -13.28
CA GLN A 226 14.09 5.95 -14.33
C GLN A 226 14.11 6.66 -15.69
N ARG A 227 13.02 7.34 -16.06
CA ARG A 227 12.94 8.08 -17.32
C ARG A 227 13.86 9.30 -17.32
N ALA A 228 13.86 10.07 -16.24
CA ALA A 228 14.67 11.28 -16.13
C ALA A 228 16.18 11.00 -16.13
N VAL A 229 16.60 9.90 -15.53
CA VAL A 229 18.00 9.45 -15.53
C VAL A 229 18.39 8.90 -16.92
N LEU A 230 17.56 8.08 -17.55
CA LEU A 230 17.82 7.55 -18.90
C LEU A 230 17.91 8.67 -19.95
N ALA A 231 17.09 9.71 -19.82
CA ALA A 231 17.15 10.91 -20.66
C ALA A 231 18.32 11.85 -20.29
N GLY A 232 19.06 11.59 -19.21
CA GLY A 232 20.18 12.41 -18.75
C GLY A 232 19.78 13.76 -18.13
N ALA A 233 18.48 13.99 -17.91
CA ALA A 233 17.92 15.20 -17.32
C ALA A 233 18.20 15.32 -15.81
N VAL A 234 18.19 14.19 -15.11
CA VAL A 234 18.50 14.09 -13.69
C VAL A 234 19.73 13.19 -13.51
N ARG A 235 20.67 13.60 -12.66
CA ARG A 235 21.96 12.90 -12.45
C ARG A 235 22.26 12.68 -10.97
N ASP A 236 22.97 11.60 -10.68
CA ASP A 236 23.51 11.28 -9.35
C ASP A 236 22.47 11.25 -8.21
N VAL A 237 21.20 10.98 -8.54
CA VAL A 237 20.18 10.63 -7.54
C VAL A 237 20.51 9.26 -6.99
N ASN A 238 20.62 9.17 -5.68
CA ASN A 238 21.00 7.94 -4.97
C ASN A 238 20.13 7.67 -3.74
N LYS A 239 19.08 8.49 -3.55
CA LYS A 239 18.17 8.38 -2.43
C LYS A 239 16.75 8.70 -2.89
N VAL A 240 15.79 7.91 -2.42
CA VAL A 240 14.39 8.33 -2.36
C VAL A 240 14.07 8.56 -0.90
N ALA A 241 13.76 9.80 -0.54
CA ALA A 241 13.52 10.20 0.84
C ALA A 241 12.02 10.34 1.09
N LYS A 242 11.54 9.72 2.17
CA LYS A 242 10.14 9.79 2.62
C LYS A 242 10.03 10.85 3.72
N TYR A 243 9.11 11.78 3.56
CA TYR A 243 8.78 12.82 4.54
C TYR A 243 7.30 12.74 4.88
N SER A 244 6.93 13.04 6.12
CA SER A 244 5.52 13.20 6.45
C SER A 244 4.97 14.45 5.75
N ARG A 245 3.66 14.48 5.51
CA ARG A 245 2.98 15.63 4.94
C ARG A 245 3.20 16.88 5.78
N GLU A 246 3.12 16.76 7.11
CA GLU A 246 3.27 17.86 8.05
C GLU A 246 4.66 18.51 7.96
N VAL A 247 5.71 17.71 7.73
CA VAL A 247 7.07 18.21 7.51
C VAL A 247 7.15 18.94 6.17
N ALA A 248 6.60 18.34 5.10
CA ALA A 248 6.66 18.92 3.77
C ALA A 248 5.85 20.22 3.62
N GLU A 249 4.74 20.37 4.36
CA GLU A 249 3.93 21.60 4.42
C GLU A 249 4.68 22.78 5.05
N GLN A 250 5.75 22.54 5.81
CA GLN A 250 6.56 23.57 6.45
C GLN A 250 7.76 24.02 5.57
N TRP A 251 7.97 23.39 4.42
CA TRP A 251 9.09 23.74 3.56
C TRP A 251 8.94 25.16 2.98
N PRO A 252 10.04 25.93 2.89
CA PRO A 252 10.01 27.31 2.40
C PRO A 252 9.96 27.40 0.87
N PHE A 253 9.78 26.28 0.16
CA PHE A 253 9.80 26.17 -1.28
C PHE A 253 8.57 25.42 -1.80
N MET A 254 8.25 25.64 -3.07
CA MET A 254 7.09 25.01 -3.71
C MET A 254 7.36 23.54 -4.03
N LEU A 255 6.28 22.77 -4.14
CA LEU A 255 6.31 21.35 -4.50
C LEU A 255 5.46 21.10 -5.74
N VAL A 256 6.03 20.35 -6.68
CA VAL A 256 5.28 19.79 -7.81
C VAL A 256 4.99 18.33 -7.50
N ILE A 257 3.71 17.97 -7.31
CA ILE A 257 3.31 16.64 -6.87
C ILE A 257 2.95 15.74 -8.06
N ASN A 258 3.58 14.56 -8.12
CA ASN A 258 3.44 13.58 -9.19
C ASN A 258 3.63 14.18 -10.60
N PRO A 259 4.77 14.85 -10.86
CA PRO A 259 5.08 15.33 -12.19
C PRO A 259 5.15 14.18 -13.21
N ILE A 260 4.73 14.43 -14.45
CA ILE A 260 4.93 13.49 -15.55
C ILE A 260 6.19 13.89 -16.31
N PHE A 261 7.15 12.97 -16.43
CA PHE A 261 8.43 13.27 -17.06
C PHE A 261 8.30 13.80 -18.50
N SER A 262 7.40 13.25 -19.32
CA SER A 262 7.22 13.69 -20.72
C SER A 262 6.75 15.14 -20.84
N GLU A 263 6.12 15.69 -19.81
CA GLU A 263 5.71 17.11 -19.75
C GLU A 263 6.86 18.01 -19.27
N MET A 264 7.91 17.42 -18.70
CA MET A 264 9.05 18.10 -18.08
C MET A 264 10.38 17.84 -18.80
N GLU A 265 10.37 17.16 -19.96
CA GLU A 265 11.61 16.82 -20.69
C GLU A 265 12.48 18.06 -20.99
N SER A 266 11.85 19.21 -21.23
CA SER A 266 12.52 20.48 -21.49
C SER A 266 12.63 21.41 -20.27
N ALA A 267 12.25 20.95 -19.08
CA ALA A 267 12.32 21.75 -17.86
C ALA A 267 13.79 22.03 -17.48
N ILE A 268 14.02 23.15 -16.79
CA ILE A 268 15.32 23.44 -16.20
C ILE A 268 15.37 22.76 -14.85
N TYR A 269 16.20 21.72 -14.72
CA TYR A 269 16.36 20.97 -13.49
C TYR A 269 17.34 21.65 -12.54
N GLY A 270 16.99 21.64 -11.26
CA GLY A 270 17.79 22.18 -10.16
C GLY A 270 17.74 21.28 -8.94
N GLU A 271 18.36 21.75 -7.87
CA GLU A 271 18.43 21.02 -6.61
C GLU A 271 18.08 21.94 -5.43
N ILE A 272 17.37 21.40 -4.44
CA ILE A 272 16.97 22.13 -3.23
C ILE A 272 17.45 21.34 -2.00
N GLU A 273 18.08 22.00 -1.04
CA GLU A 273 18.48 21.33 0.21
C GLU A 273 17.25 20.88 1.01
N VAL A 274 17.26 19.62 1.44
CA VAL A 274 16.26 19.03 2.33
C VAL A 274 16.95 18.41 3.53
N ASP A 275 16.35 18.55 4.71
CA ASP A 275 16.94 18.05 5.94
C ASP A 275 16.78 16.52 6.04
N PRO A 276 17.89 15.75 6.09
CA PRO A 276 17.81 14.30 6.31
C PRO A 276 17.23 13.92 7.67
N ALA A 277 17.36 14.77 8.69
CA ALA A 277 16.95 14.47 10.06
C ALA A 277 15.43 14.48 10.26
N THR A 278 14.69 15.14 9.37
CA THR A 278 13.21 15.19 9.40
C THR A 278 12.57 14.14 8.50
N ALA A 279 13.38 13.32 7.82
CA ALA A 279 12.89 12.20 7.01
C ALA A 279 12.39 11.06 7.91
N VAL A 280 11.34 10.38 7.45
CA VAL A 280 10.81 9.19 8.11
C VAL A 280 11.82 8.06 7.96
N THR A 281 12.29 7.50 9.07
CA THR A 281 13.21 6.36 9.12
C THR A 281 12.49 5.15 9.73
N GLY A 282 12.69 3.94 9.17
CA GLY A 282 12.28 2.69 9.83
C GLY A 282 10.94 2.07 9.42
N GLU A 283 10.30 2.48 8.32
CA GLU A 283 9.16 1.75 7.74
C GLU A 283 9.42 1.46 6.25
N GLU A 284 10.15 0.37 5.99
CA GLU A 284 10.08 -0.39 4.74
C GLU A 284 9.35 -1.71 5.00
#